data_AF-A0A6V7K6X4-F1
#
_entry.id   AF-A0A6V7K6X4-F1
#
_cell.length_a   1.000
_cell.length_b   1.000
_cell.length_c   1.000
_cell.angle_alpha   90.00
_cell.angle_beta   90.00
_cell.angle_gamma   90.00
#
_symmetry.space_group_name_H-M   'P 1'
#
loop_
_entity.id
_entity.type
_entity.pdbx_description
1 polymer ?
#
loop_
_entity_poly.entity_id
_entity_poly.type
_entity_poly.pdbx_seq_one_letter_code
_entity_poly.pdbx_strand_id
1 'polypeptide(L)' 'VRKLREQREFEMLRAQYGMDNQGNFREQSVTNMQRAVYAGEMSVADFYEKQIELKAAECNGVDDGSSCTRGLVPK' A
#
# COMPACT_ATOMS: atom_id res chain seq x y z
N VAL A 1 7.26 -34.48 4.49
CA VAL A 1 6.96 -33.55 5.61
C VAL A 1 7.94 -32.38 5.67
N ARG A 2 9.25 -32.59 5.88
CA ARG A 2 10.25 -31.50 6.01
C ARG A 2 10.28 -30.52 4.82
N LYS A 3 10.30 -31.03 3.58
CA LYS A 3 10.29 -30.19 2.36
C LYS A 3 9.05 -29.29 2.25
N LEU A 4 7.87 -29.80 2.59
CA LEU A 4 6.63 -29.01 2.56
C LEU A 4 6.63 -27.90 3.61
N ARG A 5 7.19 -28.18 4.78
CA ARG A 5 7.34 -27.20 5.85
C ARG A 5 8.32 -26.09 5.43
N GLU A 6 9.49 -26.46 4.92
CA GLU A 6 10.49 -25.51 4.45
C GLU A 6 9.95 -24.65 3.30
N GLN A 7 9.27 -25.24 2.32
CA GLN A 7 8.63 -24.50 1.23
C GLN A 7 7.63 -23.45 1.75
N ARG A 8 6.77 -23.83 2.72
CA ARG A 8 5.80 -22.91 3.31
C ARG A 8 6.46 -21.78 4.11
N GLU A 9 7.50 -22.10 4.89
CA GLU A 9 8.28 -21.11 5.64
C GLU A 9 8.98 -20.14 4.68
N PHE A 10 9.54 -20.64 3.57
CA PHE A 10 10.17 -19.82 2.55
C PHE A 10 9.17 -18.89 1.85
N GLU A 11 7.97 -19.38 1.51
CA GLU A 11 6.91 -18.55 0.92
C GLU A 11 6.44 -17.44 1.87
N MET A 12 6.26 -17.74 3.16
CA MET A 12 5.90 -16.73 4.16
C MET A 12 6.98 -15.66 4.31
N LEU A 13 8.26 -16.06 4.33
CA LEU A 13 9.38 -15.12 4.40
C LEU A 13 9.42 -14.25 3.13
N ARG A 14 9.26 -14.84 1.95
CA ARG A 14 9.21 -14.06 0.71
C ARG A 14 8.11 -13.00 0.75
N ALA A 15 6.91 -13.34 1.20
CA ALA A 15 5.83 -12.36 1.34
C ALA A 15 6.15 -11.27 2.38
N GLN A 16 6.66 -11.66 3.56
CA GLN A 16 6.99 -10.71 4.63
C GLN A 16 8.05 -9.69 4.21
N TYR A 17 9.03 -10.10 3.42
CA TYR A 17 10.12 -9.24 2.94
C TYR A 17 9.83 -8.61 1.57
N GLY A 18 8.62 -8.78 1.00
CA GLY A 18 8.26 -8.23 -0.31
C GLY A 18 9.03 -8.84 -1.50
N MET A 19 9.49 -10.09 -1.36
CA MET A 19 10.23 -10.86 -2.37
C MET A 19 9.37 -11.97 -3.03
N ASP A 20 8.06 -11.95 -2.81
CA ASP A 20 7.11 -12.88 -3.44
C ASP A 20 6.68 -12.43 -4.85
N ASN A 21 7.07 -11.22 -5.26
CA ASN A 21 6.65 -10.55 -6.50
C ASN A 21 5.12 -10.40 -6.59
N GLN A 22 4.43 -10.34 -5.44
CA GLN A 22 2.99 -10.13 -5.38
C GLN A 22 2.68 -8.71 -4.95
N GLY A 23 2.19 -7.90 -5.89
CA GLY A 23 1.75 -6.56 -5.57
C GLY A 23 2.87 -5.53 -5.50
N ASN A 24 2.47 -4.26 -5.43
CA ASN A 24 3.33 -3.14 -5.10
C ASN A 24 2.53 -2.08 -4.29
N PHE A 25 3.18 -0.98 -3.92
CA PHE A 25 2.56 0.10 -3.17
C PHE A 25 1.25 0.61 -3.80
N ARG A 26 1.22 0.78 -5.12
CA ARG A 26 0.04 1.26 -5.84
C ARG A 26 -1.11 0.26 -5.77
N GLU A 27 -0.84 -1.01 -6.05
CA GLU A 27 -1.85 -2.06 -6.00
C GLU A 27 -2.39 -2.27 -4.57
N GLN A 28 -1.51 -2.20 -3.57
CA GLN A 28 -1.90 -2.27 -2.16
C GLN A 28 -2.79 -1.08 -1.77
N SER A 29 -2.42 0.14 -2.17
CA SER A 29 -3.18 1.34 -1.88
C SER A 29 -4.58 1.26 -2.49
N VAL A 30 -4.69 0.91 -3.77
CA VAL A 30 -6.00 0.75 -4.45
C VAL A 30 -6.84 -0.34 -3.78
N THR A 31 -6.26 -1.50 -3.47
CA THR A 31 -6.97 -2.61 -2.80
C THR A 31 -7.50 -2.20 -1.43
N ASN A 32 -6.70 -1.48 -0.63
CA ASN A 32 -7.10 -1.02 0.69
C ASN A 32 -8.21 0.04 0.61
N MET A 33 -8.11 0.98 -0.33
CA MET A 33 -9.16 1.98 -0.52
C MET A 33 -10.47 1.33 -1.02
N GLN A 34 -10.40 0.33 -1.90
CA GLN A 34 -11.59 -0.44 -2.30
C GLN A 34 -12.25 -1.12 -1.10
N ARG A 35 -11.46 -1.72 -0.20
CA ARG A 35 -11.98 -2.31 1.05
C ARG A 35 -12.65 -1.27 1.95
N ALA A 36 -12.07 -0.08 2.08
CA ALA A 36 -12.67 1.02 2.84
C ALA A 36 -14.00 1.49 2.24
N VAL A 37 -14.09 1.56 0.90
CA VAL A 37 -15.35 1.86 0.20
C VAL A 37 -16.40 0.78 0.49
N TYR A 38 -16.04 -0.50 0.38
CA TYR A 38 -16.95 -1.61 0.70
C TYR A 38 -17.40 -1.61 2.16
N ALA A 39 -16.53 -1.20 3.09
CA ALA A 39 -16.84 -1.07 4.51
C ALA A 39 -17.70 0.18 4.83
N GLY A 40 -17.87 1.09 3.87
CA GLY A 40 -18.55 2.37 4.08
C GLY A 40 -17.71 3.42 4.82
N GLU A 41 -16.41 3.19 4.97
CA GLU A 41 -15.45 4.08 5.63
C GLU A 41 -14.90 5.17 4.69
N MET A 42 -15.05 4.98 3.38
CA MET A 42 -14.62 5.91 2.34
C MET A 42 -15.74 6.09 1.31
N SER A 43 -15.97 7.33 0.86
CA SER A 43 -16.94 7.56 -0.21
C SER A 43 -16.35 7.15 -1.58
N VAL A 44 -17.24 6.84 -2.53
CA VAL A 44 -16.81 6.54 -3.91
C VAL A 44 -16.11 7.75 -4.56
N ALA A 45 -16.52 8.97 -4.20
CA ALA A 45 -15.87 10.19 -4.70
C ALA A 45 -14.43 10.30 -4.18
N ASP A 46 -14.23 10.17 -2.86
CA ASP A 46 -12.91 10.23 -2.23
C ASP A 46 -11.97 9.17 -2.80
N PHE A 47 -12.49 7.97 -3.09
CA PHE A 47 -11.72 6.90 -3.72
C PHE A 47 -11.13 7.31 -5.07
N TYR A 48 -11.93 7.95 -5.94
CA TYR A 48 -11.45 8.38 -7.25
C TYR A 48 -10.51 9.58 -7.15
N GLU A 49 -10.76 10.52 -6.24
CA GLU A 49 -9.85 11.63 -5.98
C GLU A 49 -8.48 11.11 -5.51
N LYS A 50 -8.46 10.21 -4.53
CA LYS A 50 -7.21 9.59 -4.05
C LYS A 50 -6.48 8.77 -5.11
N GLN A 51 -7.19 8.11 -6.01
CA GLN A 51 -6.54 7.44 -7.15
C GLN A 51 -5.84 8.41 -8.10
N ILE A 52 -6.39 9.61 -8.31
CA ILE A 52 -5.76 10.64 -9.15
C ILE A 52 -4.50 11.17 -8.47
N GLU A 53 -4.57 11.48 -7.17
CA GLU A 53 -3.42 11.94 -6.38
C GLU A 53 -2.28 10.90 -6.39
N LEU A 54 -2.61 9.63 -6.14
CA LEU A 54 -1.63 8.54 -6.14
C LEU A 54 -0.94 8.38 -7.50
N LYS A 55 -1.71 8.51 -8.60
CA LYS A 55 -1.15 8.48 -9.95
C LYS A 55 -0.24 9.69 -10.21
N ALA A 56 -0.61 10.88 -9.73
CA ALA A 56 0.21 12.07 -9.89
C ALA A 56 1.55 11.94 -9.12
N ALA A 57 1.51 11.44 -7.88
CA ALA A 57 2.71 11.16 -7.09
C ALA A 57 3.63 10.14 -7.78
N GLU A 58 3.06 9.04 -8.28
CA GLU A 58 3.79 8.00 -9.03
C GLU A 58 4.46 8.56 -10.29
N CYS A 59 3.72 9.34 -11.10
CA CYS A 59 4.26 9.89 -12.35
C CYS A 59 5.35 10.95 -12.11
N ASN A 60 5.22 11.76 -11.07
CA ASN A 60 6.18 12.81 -10.76
C ASN A 60 7.38 12.29 -9.95
N GLY A 61 7.26 11.10 -9.33
CA GLY A 61 8.26 10.57 -8.41
C GLY A 61 8.40 11.41 -7.14
N VAL A 62 7.37 12.18 -6.78
CA VAL A 62 7.34 13.08 -5.63
C VAL A 62 6.27 12.59 -4.66
N ASP A 63 6.64 12.43 -3.39
CA ASP A 63 5.72 12.08 -2.31
C ASP A 63 4.63 13.15 -2.16
N ASP A 64 3.38 12.71 -1.94
CA ASP A 64 2.23 13.62 -1.78
C ASP A 64 2.19 14.32 -0.41
N GLY A 65 3.07 13.90 0.52
CA GLY A 65 3.16 14.44 1.86
C GLY A 65 2.00 14.04 2.78
N SER A 66 1.11 13.14 2.33
CA SER A 66 -0.10 12.77 3.07
C SER A 66 0.21 12.13 4.44
N SER A 67 1.34 11.44 4.57
CA SER A 67 1.83 10.88 5.83
C SER A 67 2.84 11.77 6.57
N CYS A 68 3.16 12.96 6.04
CA CYS A 68 4.16 13.85 6.62
C CYS A 68 3.60 14.61 7.83
N THR A 69 4.22 14.46 9.00
CA THR A 69 3.96 15.30 10.18
C THR A 69 5.10 16.30 10.39
N ARG A 70 4.78 17.60 10.41
CA ARG A 70 5.76 18.68 10.55
C ARG A 70 5.64 19.37 11.91
N GLY A 71 6.71 20.06 12.33
CA GLY A 71 6.71 20.88 13.55
C GLY A 71 7.08 20.14 14.84
N LEU A 72 7.65 18.93 14.75
CA LEU A 72 8.16 18.20 15.92
C LEU A 72 9.42 18.84 16.52
N VAL A 73 10.23 19.49 15.69
CA VAL A 73 11.40 20.26 16.11
C VAL A 73 11.07 21.75 15.98
N PRO A 74 11.20 22.56 17.06
CA PRO A 74 11.05 24.02 16.98
C PRO A 74 12.04 24.63 16.00
N LYS A 75 11.67 25.75 15.37
CA LYS A 75 12.56 26.49 14.47
C LYS A 75 13.75 27.09 15.22
#